data_AF-J9AAC9-F1
#
_entry.id   AF-J9AAC9-F1
#
_cell.length_a   1.000
_cell.length_b   1.000
_cell.length_c   1.000
_cell.angle_alpha   90.00
_cell.angle_beta   90.00
_cell.angle_gamma   90.00
#
_symmetry.space_group_name_H-M   'P 1'
#
loop_
_entity.id
_entity.type
_entity.pdbx_description
1 polymer ?
#
loop_
_entity_poly.entity_id
_entity_poly.type
_entity_poly.pdbx_seq_one_letter_code
_entity_poly.pdbx_strand_id
1 'polypeptide(L)'
;MPFDGRDFNRMVRQIKRGAYFEPDTPSTASMLIRNMLRVNPERRADIDEIASHWWLNLDENMPVIQELPENQVLNQLILLLTKIINNTFYISYNPYND
;
A
#
# COMPACT_ATOMS: atom_id res chain seq x y z
N MET A 1 -4.56 17.91 -8.56
CA MET A 1 -3.43 17.01 -8.90
C MET A 1 -2.14 17.62 -8.35
N PRO A 2 -1.23 16.83 -7.73
CA PRO A 2 0.03 17.34 -7.17
C PRO A 2 1.02 17.82 -8.26
N PHE A 3 0.91 17.27 -9.47
CA PHE A 3 1.67 17.69 -10.65
C PHE A 3 0.73 18.35 -11.67
N ASP A 4 1.19 19.43 -12.30
CA ASP A 4 0.40 20.27 -13.20
C ASP A 4 0.47 19.75 -14.64
N GLY A 5 -0.61 19.09 -15.08
CA GLY A 5 -0.70 18.47 -16.41
C GLY A 5 -1.02 19.42 -17.57
N ARG A 6 -1.17 20.74 -17.34
CA ARG A 6 -1.47 21.71 -18.40
C ARG A 6 -0.29 21.95 -19.35
N ASP A 7 0.93 21.67 -18.89
CA ASP A 7 2.15 21.67 -19.69
C ASP A 7 2.88 20.35 -19.43
N PHE A 8 2.93 19.47 -20.45
CA PHE A 8 3.58 18.16 -20.36
C PHE A 8 5.04 18.24 -19.93
N ASN A 9 5.81 19.18 -20.49
CA ASN A 9 7.22 19.35 -20.16
C ASN A 9 7.41 19.80 -18.72
N ARG A 10 6.50 20.63 -18.21
CA ARG A 10 6.48 21.03 -16.79
C ARG A 10 6.10 19.86 -15.89
N MET A 11 5.06 19.11 -16.23
CA MET A 11 4.62 17.94 -15.47
C MET A 11 5.76 16.91 -15.33
N VAL A 12 6.44 16.57 -16.44
CA VAL A 12 7.58 15.64 -16.43
C VAL A 12 8.72 16.17 -15.53
N ARG A 13 9.01 17.48 -15.58
CA ARG A 13 10.01 18.11 -14.71
C ARG A 13 9.64 18.05 -13.22
N GLN A 14 8.35 18.18 -12.90
CA GLN A 14 7.84 18.07 -11.53
C GLN A 14 7.93 16.64 -11.01
N ILE A 15 7.47 15.66 -11.78
CA ILE A 15 7.54 14.23 -11.42
C ILE A 15 8.98 13.80 -11.19
N LYS A 16 9.89 14.11 -12.13
CA LYS A 16 11.31 13.73 -12.02
C LYS A 16 12.00 14.33 -10.78
N ARG A 17 11.54 15.50 -10.30
CA ARG A 17 12.10 16.19 -9.14
C ARG A 17 11.32 15.94 -7.85
N GLY A 18 10.15 15.30 -7.91
CA GLY A 18 9.22 15.24 -6.79
C GLY A 18 8.73 16.64 -6.37
N ALA A 19 8.70 17.59 -7.30
CA ALA A 19 8.37 18.98 -7.02
C ALA A 19 6.85 19.19 -7.19
N TYR A 20 6.12 19.05 -6.09
CA TYR A 20 4.70 19.39 -5.99
C TYR A 20 4.51 20.66 -5.15
N PHE A 21 3.37 21.34 -5.32
CA PHE A 21 3.03 22.48 -4.49
C PHE A 21 2.67 22.02 -3.08
N GLU A 22 3.32 22.59 -2.07
CA GLU A 22 2.96 22.42 -0.68
C GLU A 22 2.52 23.79 -0.13
N PRO A 23 1.34 23.90 0.48
CA PRO A 23 0.87 25.17 1.05
C PRO A 23 1.81 25.68 2.15
N ASP A 24 1.85 27.00 2.34
CA ASP A 24 2.67 27.63 3.39
C ASP A 24 2.33 27.10 4.80
N THR A 25 1.05 26.77 5.02
CA THR A 25 0.58 26.07 6.20
C THR A 25 0.38 24.59 5.86
N PRO A 26 1.33 23.70 6.19
CA PRO A 26 1.19 22.28 5.92
C PRO A 26 0.08 21.67 6.78
N SER A 27 -0.63 20.69 6.23
CA SER A 27 -1.62 19.93 7.01
C SER A 27 -0.93 18.83 7.81
N THR A 28 -1.65 18.24 8.76
CA THR A 28 -1.20 17.05 9.49
C THR A 28 -0.88 15.86 8.56
N ALA A 29 -1.42 15.86 7.34
CA ALA A 29 -1.19 14.83 6.31
C ALA A 29 0.11 15.05 5.51
N SER A 30 0.71 16.25 5.57
CA SER A 30 1.84 16.64 4.70
C SER A 30 3.01 15.65 4.76
N MET A 31 3.31 15.12 5.95
CA MET A 31 4.38 14.13 6.13
C MET A 31 4.09 12.83 5.39
N LEU A 32 2.85 12.32 5.49
CA LEU A 32 2.41 11.11 4.80
C LEU A 32 2.50 11.29 3.28
N ILE A 33 1.97 12.40 2.76
CA ILE A 33 2.01 12.71 1.32
C ILE A 33 3.46 12.79 0.82
N ARG A 34 4.36 13.43 1.58
CA ARG A 34 5.79 13.51 1.24
C ARG A 34 6.44 12.13 1.16
N ASN A 35 6.10 11.24 2.09
CA ASN A 35 6.61 9.87 2.09
C ASN A 35 6.08 9.04 0.92
N MET A 36 4.81 9.22 0.52
CA MET A 36 4.21 8.58 -0.65
C MET A 36 4.78 9.11 -1.98
N LEU A 37 5.11 10.40 -2.07
CA LEU A 37 5.57 11.06 -3.30
C LEU A 37 7.11 11.08 -3.46
N ARG A 38 7.87 10.29 -2.69
CA ARG A 38 9.32 10.25 -2.84
C ARG A 38 9.74 9.73 -4.23
N VAL A 39 10.72 10.40 -4.82
CA VAL A 39 11.29 10.03 -6.13
C VAL A 39 12.07 8.72 -6.05
N ASN A 40 12.91 8.57 -5.01
CA ASN A 40 13.66 7.34 -4.80
C ASN A 40 12.71 6.24 -4.26
N PRO A 41 12.50 5.13 -4.99
CA PRO A 41 11.60 4.06 -4.57
C PRO A 41 12.03 3.41 -3.26
N GLU A 42 13.33 3.24 -3.01
CA GLU A 42 13.87 2.66 -1.76
C GLU A 42 13.59 3.52 -0.51
N ARG A 43 13.18 4.78 -0.70
CA ARG A 43 12.82 5.69 0.39
C ARG A 43 11.33 6.06 0.37
N ARG A 44 10.59 5.59 -0.63
CA ARG A 44 9.16 5.82 -0.75
C ARG A 44 8.46 4.90 0.24
N ALA A 45 7.46 5.42 0.93
CA ALA A 45 6.73 4.59 1.87
C ALA A 45 6.08 3.41 1.17
N ASP A 46 6.23 2.23 1.75
CA ASP A 46 5.52 1.04 1.31
C ASP A 46 4.06 1.05 1.80
N ILE A 47 3.29 0.05 1.36
CA ILE A 47 1.85 -0.02 1.68
C ILE A 47 1.62 -0.23 3.18
N ASP A 48 2.46 -1.02 3.85
CA ASP A 48 2.31 -1.33 5.27
C ASP A 48 2.65 -0.09 6.13
N GLU A 49 3.69 0.66 5.77
CA GLU A 49 4.05 1.96 6.36
C GLU A 49 2.94 3.01 6.17
N ILE A 50 2.28 3.02 5.01
CA ILE A 50 1.16 3.92 4.75
C ILE A 50 -0.05 3.52 5.60
N ALA A 51 -0.47 2.26 5.55
CA ALA A 51 -1.66 1.76 6.25
C ALA A 51 -1.54 1.84 7.77
N SER A 52 -0.33 1.79 8.32
CA SER A 52 -0.05 1.96 9.74
C SER A 52 0.11 3.44 10.18
N HIS A 53 0.15 4.39 9.24
CA HIS A 53 0.43 5.79 9.55
C HIS A 53 -0.68 6.44 10.39
N TRP A 54 -0.31 7.09 11.50
CA TRP A 54 -1.22 7.70 12.48
C TRP A 54 -2.29 8.62 11.85
N TRP A 55 -1.93 9.38 10.81
CA TRP A 55 -2.87 10.31 10.15
C TRP A 55 -4.11 9.60 9.58
N LEU A 56 -3.95 8.36 9.12
CA LEU A 56 -5.04 7.54 8.59
C LEU A 56 -5.84 6.84 9.70
N ASN A 57 -5.27 6.71 10.89
CA ASN A 57 -5.81 5.96 12.02
C ASN A 57 -6.12 6.89 13.22
N LEU A 58 -6.63 8.09 12.95
CA LEU A 58 -6.93 9.10 13.98
C LEU A 58 -8.20 8.79 14.80
N ASP A 59 -9.15 8.06 14.21
CA ASP A 59 -10.40 7.70 14.88
C ASP A 59 -10.22 6.37 15.62
N GLU A 60 -10.18 6.44 16.95
CA GLU A 60 -10.04 5.28 17.83
C GLU A 60 -11.22 4.30 17.74
N ASN A 61 -12.38 4.73 17.21
CA ASN A 61 -13.56 3.87 17.04
C ASN A 61 -13.56 3.10 15.73
N MET A 62 -12.64 3.41 14.82
CA MET A 62 -12.50 2.72 13.54
C MET A 62 -11.35 1.71 13.60
N PRO A 63 -11.49 0.53 12.95
CA PRO A 63 -10.37 -0.38 12.80
C PRO A 63 -9.26 0.30 12.00
N VAL A 64 -8.01 0.00 12.35
CA VAL A 64 -6.85 0.52 11.61
C VAL A 64 -6.88 0.02 10.16
N ILE A 65 -6.40 0.84 9.22
CA ILE A 65 -6.49 0.52 7.79
C ILE A 65 -5.85 -0.84 7.47
N GLN A 66 -4.72 -1.17 8.10
CA GLN A 66 -4.04 -2.45 7.90
C GLN A 66 -4.91 -3.67 8.23
N GLU A 67 -5.85 -3.53 9.17
CA GLU A 67 -6.70 -4.63 9.66
C GLU A 67 -8.00 -4.78 8.87
N LEU A 68 -8.28 -3.86 7.93
CA LEU A 68 -9.49 -3.93 7.12
C LEU A 68 -9.53 -5.24 6.30
N PRO A 69 -10.69 -5.93 6.24
CA PRO A 69 -10.82 -7.20 5.53
C PRO A 69 -10.35 -7.13 4.08
N GLU A 70 -10.60 -6.01 3.40
CA GLU A 70 -10.21 -5.75 2.01
C GLU A 70 -8.69 -5.75 1.82
N ASN A 71 -7.94 -5.33 2.83
CA ASN A 71 -6.47 -5.29 2.82
C ASN A 71 -5.86 -6.65 3.21
N GLN A 72 -6.66 -7.58 3.74
CA GLN A 72 -6.23 -8.94 4.08
C GLN A 72 -6.47 -9.96 2.95
N VAL A 73 -7.23 -9.60 1.90
CA VAL A 73 -7.71 -10.56 0.88
C VAL A 73 -6.58 -11.31 0.18
N LEU A 74 -5.46 -10.64 -0.10
CA LEU A 74 -4.32 -11.27 -0.79
C LEU A 74 -3.65 -12.33 0.09
N ASN A 75 -3.52 -12.07 1.39
CA ASN A 75 -3.01 -13.03 2.37
C ASN A 75 -3.97 -14.21 2.56
N GLN A 76 -5.29 -13.94 2.59
CA GLN A 76 -6.30 -15.01 2.67
C GLN A 76 -6.30 -15.89 1.42
N LEU A 77 -6.17 -15.30 0.22
CA LEU A 77 -6.08 -16.04 -1.04
C LEU A 77 -4.81 -16.89 -1.08
N ILE A 78 -3.66 -16.34 -0.71
CA ILE A 78 -2.39 -17.10 -0.64
C ILE A 78 -2.50 -18.24 0.37
N LEU A 79 -3.08 -18.02 1.55
CA LEU A 79 -3.30 -19.06 2.55
C LEU A 79 -4.28 -20.13 2.06
N LEU A 80 -5.36 -19.73 1.37
CA LEU A 80 -6.32 -20.66 0.77
C LEU A 80 -5.66 -21.49 -0.33
N LEU A 81 -4.90 -20.87 -1.23
CA LEU A 81 -4.15 -21.56 -2.29
C LEU A 81 -3.13 -22.52 -1.68
N THR A 82 -2.41 -22.09 -0.65
CA THR A 82 -1.46 -22.95 0.09
C THR A 82 -2.18 -24.14 0.74
N LYS A 83 -3.35 -23.92 1.36
CA LYS A 83 -4.18 -24.99 1.93
C LYS A 83 -4.70 -25.95 0.85
N ILE A 84 -5.18 -25.43 -0.29
CA ILE A 84 -5.67 -26.24 -1.42
C ILE A 84 -4.53 -27.08 -1.98
N ILE A 85 -3.38 -26.48 -2.25
CA ILE A 85 -2.20 -27.17 -2.78
C ILE A 85 -1.78 -28.29 -1.82
N ASN A 86 -1.61 -27.99 -0.54
CA ASN A 86 -1.22 -28.97 0.46
C ASN A 86 -2.25 -30.11 0.59
N ASN A 87 -3.55 -29.79 0.63
CA ASN A 87 -4.60 -30.81 0.70
C ASN A 87 -4.63 -31.71 -0.55
N THR A 88 -4.43 -31.12 -1.74
CA THR A 88 -4.34 -31.87 -3.00
C THR A 88 -3.14 -32.83 -3.02
N PHE A 89 -1.98 -32.39 -2.50
CA PHE A 89 -0.80 -33.24 -2.34
C PHE A 89 -1.01 -34.34 -1.28
N TYR A 90 -1.69 -34.06 -0.17
CA TYR A 90 -2.03 -35.07 0.84
C TYR A 90 -2.95 -36.17 0.29
N ILE A 91 -3.90 -35.83 -0.60
CA ILE A 91 -4.80 -36.81 -1.22
C ILE A 91 -4.06 -37.66 -2.26
N SER A 92 -3.11 -37.08 -3.01
CA SER A 92 -2.30 -37.84 -4.00
C SER A 92 -1.22 -38.71 -3.37
N TYR A 93 -0.76 -38.36 -2.16
CA TYR A 93 0.21 -39.11 -1.35
C TYR A 93 -0.43 -39.77 -0.13
N ASN A 94 -1.72 -40.15 -0.18
CA ASN A 94 -2.31 -40.96 0.87
C ASN A 94 -1.97 -42.45 0.64
N PRO A 95 -1.04 -43.06 1.41
CA PRO A 95 -0.64 -44.45 1.21
C PRO A 95 -1.72 -45.46 1.62
N TYR A 96 -2.91 -44.99 2.01
CA TYR A 96 -4.07 -45.79 2.40
C TYR A 96 -5.24 -45.67 1.41
N ASN A 97 -5.03 -45.08 0.22
CA ASN A 97 -6.06 -44.95 -0.82
C ASN A 97 -6.00 -46.02 -1.93
N ASP A 98 -5.19 -47.07 -1.76
CA ASP A 98 -5.29 -48.37 -2.46
C ASP A 98 -5.33 -49.52 -1.42
#